data_AF-A0A8F5VKT8-F1
#
_entry.id   AF-A0A8F5VKT8-F1
#
_cell.length_a   1.000
_cell.length_b   1.000
_cell.length_c   1.000
_cell.angle_alpha   90.00
_cell.angle_beta   90.00
_cell.angle_gamma   90.00
#
_symmetry.space_group_name_H-M   'P 1'
#
loop_
_entity.id
_entity.type
_entity.pdbx_description
1 polymer ?
#
loop_
_entity_poly.entity_id
_entity_poly.type
_entity_poly.pdbx_seq_one_letter_code
_entity_poly.pdbx_strand_id
1 'polypeptide(L)'
;MGLFESKPAVKAGEMVYAWTTEDKIAQKAECGGAVTGLLKYALANKMVDAVLAVQRGQDIYDAVPTIVTDPDKLAGTAGSLHCGTLLLAKVVQKFQKGSPDKKLAVTVKGCDLMALHELAKRKGVNLSNLLLIGVNCGGTVSPVKARSMIKEVYDVDPNLVHKEEIDKGQFIIEYEGGHKGISIDELEDGGYGRRSNCRRCLYKVPRQADLACGNWGVIGDKAGKATFVEVCSDKGADLLQKAVKGGAIATAPADPKGIEIRKKVEGAMVKLGQKWRKKDFTSLKADLWNKIAEETSRCIKCYSCIENCPVCMPVSNNGVETKSLMVEQGALPPSPMFHMRRFAHISDSCVNCGQCEELCAMDIPLALFSHAIRSEADLAFEPKLGKPDYSN
;
A
#
# COMPACT_ATOMS: atom_id res chain seq x y z
N MET A 1 -5.90 9.67 -49.18
CA MET A 1 -5.14 10.13 -48.00
C MET A 1 -6.10 10.24 -46.84
N GLY A 2 -6.19 9.19 -46.03
CA GLY A 2 -7.06 9.17 -44.85
C GLY A 2 -6.51 10.10 -43.78
N LEU A 3 -7.33 11.01 -43.30
CA LEU A 3 -7.10 11.83 -42.12
C LEU A 3 -6.82 10.90 -40.94
N PHE A 4 -5.57 10.81 -40.51
CA PHE A 4 -5.24 10.27 -39.20
C PHE A 4 -5.82 11.26 -38.18
N GLU A 5 -7.03 10.99 -37.70
CA GLU A 5 -7.53 11.61 -36.47
C GLU A 5 -6.56 11.25 -35.36
N SER A 6 -5.63 12.17 -35.07
CA SER A 6 -4.79 12.06 -33.90
C SER A 6 -5.70 12.11 -32.69
N LYS A 7 -5.87 10.97 -31.99
CA LYS A 7 -6.52 10.95 -30.67
C LYS A 7 -5.95 12.10 -29.82
N PRO A 8 -6.80 12.87 -29.11
CA PRO A 8 -6.33 13.97 -28.29
C PRO A 8 -5.25 13.49 -27.31
N ALA A 9 -4.27 14.35 -27.02
CA ALA A 9 -3.22 14.04 -26.06
C ALA A 9 -3.85 13.78 -24.69
N VAL A 10 -3.46 12.67 -24.06
CA VAL A 10 -3.87 12.33 -22.69
C VAL A 10 -3.44 13.47 -21.77
N LYS A 11 -4.32 13.93 -20.86
CA LYS A 11 -4.01 15.02 -19.92
C LYS A 11 -4.22 14.61 -18.47
N ALA A 12 -3.53 15.28 -17.55
CA ALA A 12 -3.82 15.17 -16.13
C ALA A 12 -5.30 15.52 -15.86
N GLY A 13 -5.95 14.71 -15.01
CA GLY A 13 -7.39 14.76 -14.73
C GLY A 13 -8.25 13.84 -15.62
N GLU A 14 -7.68 13.24 -16.66
CA GLU A 14 -8.42 12.28 -17.50
C GLU A 14 -8.64 10.95 -16.77
N MET A 15 -9.83 10.37 -16.95
CA MET A 15 -10.20 9.06 -16.39
C MET A 15 -10.56 8.11 -17.52
N VAL A 16 -9.87 6.98 -17.59
CA VAL A 16 -10.05 5.98 -18.65
C VAL A 16 -10.19 4.58 -18.09
N TYR A 17 -10.80 3.70 -18.87
CA TYR A 17 -10.60 2.27 -18.75
C TYR A 17 -9.42 1.87 -19.63
N ALA A 18 -8.43 1.20 -19.05
CA ALA A 18 -7.22 0.75 -19.74
C ALA A 18 -7.03 -0.76 -19.58
N TRP A 19 -6.50 -1.41 -20.60
CA TRP A 19 -6.10 -2.82 -20.53
C TRP A 19 -4.87 -3.10 -21.39
N THR A 20 -4.11 -4.11 -21.02
CA THR A 20 -2.97 -4.59 -21.80
C THR A 20 -3.44 -5.26 -23.09
N THR A 21 -2.63 -5.15 -24.13
CA THR A 21 -2.78 -5.87 -25.40
C THR A 21 -1.96 -7.15 -25.44
N GLU A 22 -1.18 -7.45 -24.39
CA GLU A 22 -0.31 -8.63 -24.32
C GLU A 22 -1.00 -9.76 -23.56
N ASP A 23 -1.27 -10.87 -24.26
CA ASP A 23 -1.98 -12.03 -23.70
C ASP A 23 -1.31 -12.61 -22.44
N LYS A 24 0.03 -12.65 -22.42
CA LYS A 24 0.79 -13.15 -21.25
C LYS A 24 0.52 -12.36 -19.98
N ILE A 25 0.27 -11.06 -20.11
CA ILE A 25 -0.08 -10.19 -18.97
C ILE A 25 -1.57 -10.35 -18.68
N ALA A 26 -2.42 -10.32 -19.71
CA ALA A 26 -3.88 -10.42 -19.55
C ALA A 26 -4.32 -11.69 -18.81
N GLN A 27 -3.67 -12.83 -19.07
CA GLN A 27 -3.98 -14.11 -18.41
C GLN A 27 -3.64 -14.17 -16.92
N LYS A 28 -2.70 -13.33 -16.46
CA LYS A 28 -2.21 -13.33 -15.07
C LYS A 28 -2.68 -12.13 -14.26
N ALA A 29 -3.22 -11.12 -14.93
CA ALA A 29 -3.63 -9.90 -14.28
C ALA A 29 -4.90 -10.09 -13.45
N GLU A 30 -5.00 -9.34 -12.36
CA GLU A 30 -6.23 -9.29 -11.54
C GLU A 30 -7.42 -8.72 -12.31
N CYS A 31 -7.14 -7.75 -13.19
CA CYS A 31 -8.14 -7.06 -13.99
C CYS A 31 -7.59 -6.92 -15.43
N GLY A 32 -7.70 -5.75 -16.04
CA GLY A 32 -7.19 -5.53 -17.40
C GLY A 32 -5.67 -5.52 -17.59
N GLY A 33 -4.85 -5.80 -16.58
CA GLY A 33 -3.38 -5.86 -16.72
C GLY A 33 -2.69 -4.54 -17.09
N ALA A 34 -3.38 -3.41 -17.00
CA ALA A 34 -2.84 -2.12 -17.45
C ALA A 34 -1.62 -1.69 -16.64
N VAL A 35 -1.63 -1.90 -15.32
CA VAL A 35 -0.50 -1.55 -14.43
C VAL A 35 0.78 -2.27 -14.89
N THR A 36 0.73 -3.59 -15.05
CA THR A 36 1.88 -4.38 -15.50
C THR A 36 2.31 -4.01 -16.92
N GLY A 37 1.37 -3.79 -17.84
CA GLY A 37 1.66 -3.35 -19.20
C GLY A 37 2.35 -1.98 -19.25
N LEU A 38 1.92 -1.03 -18.43
CA LEU A 38 2.53 0.30 -18.31
C LEU A 38 3.94 0.22 -17.72
N LEU A 39 4.16 -0.60 -16.69
CA LEU A 39 5.49 -0.83 -16.12
C LEU A 39 6.45 -1.47 -17.14
N LYS A 40 5.98 -2.51 -17.85
CA LYS A 40 6.74 -3.16 -18.92
C LYS A 40 7.11 -2.17 -20.02
N TYR A 41 6.15 -1.36 -20.47
CA TYR A 41 6.37 -0.34 -21.47
C TYR A 41 7.41 0.70 -21.01
N ALA A 42 7.29 1.20 -19.77
CA ALA A 42 8.22 2.17 -19.20
C ALA A 42 9.66 1.63 -19.17
N LEU A 43 9.83 0.36 -18.79
CA LEU A 43 11.15 -0.28 -18.73
C LEU A 43 11.72 -0.55 -20.14
N ALA A 44 10.92 -1.13 -21.03
CA ALA A 44 11.35 -1.46 -22.40
C ALA A 44 11.75 -0.22 -23.22
N ASN A 45 11.10 0.92 -22.97
CA ASN A 45 11.38 2.19 -23.63
C ASN A 45 12.34 3.09 -22.84
N LYS A 46 13.02 2.56 -21.81
CA LYS A 46 14.03 3.27 -21.00
C LYS A 46 13.52 4.57 -20.37
N MET A 47 12.22 4.65 -20.07
CA MET A 47 11.66 5.74 -19.26
C MET A 47 12.12 5.63 -17.80
N VAL A 48 12.34 4.39 -17.36
CA VAL A 48 12.95 4.03 -16.08
C VAL A 48 14.06 2.99 -16.32
N ASP A 49 14.99 2.88 -15.37
CA ASP A 49 16.07 1.90 -15.39
C ASP A 49 15.67 0.56 -14.76
N ALA A 50 14.70 0.58 -13.84
CA ALA A 50 14.22 -0.59 -13.13
C ALA A 50 12.75 -0.42 -12.72
N VAL A 51 12.09 -1.53 -12.43
CA VAL A 51 10.76 -1.59 -11.82
C VAL A 51 10.86 -2.30 -10.47
N LEU A 52 10.35 -1.67 -9.40
CA LEU A 52 10.04 -2.36 -8.15
C LEU A 52 8.58 -2.78 -8.17
N ALA A 53 8.35 -4.09 -8.25
CA ALA A 53 7.04 -4.72 -8.18
C ALA A 53 7.02 -5.80 -7.11
N VAL A 54 5.89 -6.50 -6.97
CA VAL A 54 5.74 -7.62 -6.06
C VAL A 54 5.38 -8.85 -6.88
N GLN A 55 6.12 -9.94 -6.69
CA GLN A 55 5.82 -11.23 -7.30
C GLN A 55 5.30 -12.20 -6.24
N ARG A 56 4.50 -13.17 -6.69
CA ARG A 56 4.10 -14.31 -5.86
C ARG A 56 5.32 -15.17 -5.54
N GLY A 57 5.48 -15.55 -4.27
CA GLY A 57 6.50 -16.46 -3.78
C GLY A 57 6.10 -17.92 -4.01
N GLN A 58 6.19 -18.75 -2.97
CA GLN A 58 5.78 -20.16 -3.07
C GLN A 58 4.27 -20.27 -3.25
N ASP A 59 3.51 -19.48 -2.50
CA ASP A 59 2.05 -19.46 -2.54
C ASP A 59 1.47 -18.04 -2.61
N ILE A 60 0.15 -17.92 -2.55
CA ILE A 60 -0.57 -16.63 -2.62
C ILE A 60 -0.37 -15.73 -1.39
N TYR A 61 0.20 -16.26 -0.30
CA TYR A 61 0.45 -15.53 0.94
C TYR A 61 1.84 -14.88 0.93
N ASP A 62 2.74 -15.38 0.08
CA ASP A 62 4.12 -14.93 -0.04
C ASP A 62 4.25 -13.77 -1.05
N ALA A 63 4.29 -12.55 -0.54
CA ALA A 63 4.61 -11.38 -1.36
C ALA A 63 6.13 -11.11 -1.37
N VAL A 64 6.75 -11.20 -2.54
CA VAL A 64 8.20 -11.00 -2.71
C VAL A 64 8.48 -9.69 -3.45
N PRO A 65 9.01 -8.64 -2.78
CA PRO A 65 9.46 -7.44 -3.46
C PRO A 65 10.58 -7.78 -4.45
N THR A 66 10.42 -7.36 -5.70
CA THR A 66 11.32 -7.74 -6.80
C THR A 66 11.72 -6.53 -7.60
N ILE A 67 13.03 -6.34 -7.79
CA ILE A 67 13.58 -5.38 -8.73
C ILE A 67 13.72 -6.07 -10.09
N VAL A 68 13.02 -5.54 -11.09
CA VAL A 68 13.00 -6.06 -12.45
C VAL A 68 13.69 -5.09 -13.38
N THR A 69 14.73 -5.57 -14.07
CA THR A 69 15.49 -4.81 -15.08
C THR A 69 15.33 -5.40 -16.49
N ASP A 70 14.61 -6.51 -16.62
CA ASP A 70 14.28 -7.18 -17.86
C ASP A 70 12.76 -7.09 -18.10
N PRO A 71 12.30 -6.33 -19.12
CA PRO A 71 10.88 -6.17 -19.43
C PRO A 71 10.09 -7.48 -19.56
N ASP A 72 10.71 -8.56 -20.03
CA ASP A 72 10.00 -9.81 -20.27
C ASP A 72 9.64 -10.56 -18.98
N LYS A 73 10.24 -10.16 -17.84
CA LYS A 73 9.93 -10.71 -16.53
C LYS A 73 8.73 -10.04 -15.85
N LEU A 74 8.23 -8.90 -16.37
CA LEU A 74 7.14 -8.15 -15.73
C LEU A 74 5.82 -8.92 -15.67
N ALA A 75 5.55 -9.82 -16.63
CA ALA A 75 4.35 -10.64 -16.58
C ALA A 75 4.29 -11.55 -15.32
N GLY A 76 5.45 -11.84 -14.69
CA GLY A 76 5.52 -12.58 -13.44
C GLY A 76 5.06 -11.80 -12.19
N THR A 77 4.86 -10.49 -12.31
CA THR A 77 4.44 -9.61 -11.20
C THR A 77 3.00 -9.13 -11.38
N ALA A 78 2.25 -9.71 -12.32
CA ALA A 78 0.84 -9.41 -12.53
C ALA A 78 -0.03 -10.13 -11.49
N GLY A 79 -1.18 -9.52 -11.15
CA GLY A 79 -2.11 -10.02 -10.14
C GLY A 79 -2.07 -9.20 -8.85
N SER A 80 -3.06 -9.42 -7.98
CA SER A 80 -3.08 -8.85 -6.63
C SER A 80 -2.63 -9.87 -5.60
N LEU A 81 -1.98 -9.39 -4.54
CA LEU A 81 -1.59 -10.19 -3.38
C LEU A 81 -2.03 -9.45 -2.11
N HIS A 82 -3.26 -9.67 -1.66
CA HIS A 82 -3.82 -8.98 -0.49
C HIS A 82 -3.20 -9.45 0.83
N CYS A 83 -2.49 -10.57 0.81
CA CYS A 83 -1.69 -11.05 1.94
C CYS A 83 -0.28 -10.43 1.98
N GLY A 84 0.09 -9.62 0.99
CA GLY A 84 1.37 -8.93 0.95
C GLY A 84 1.46 -7.74 1.90
N THR A 85 1.92 -7.97 3.13
CA THR A 85 1.98 -6.97 4.21
C THR A 85 3.17 -6.01 4.14
N LEU A 86 3.72 -5.78 2.94
CA LEU A 86 4.95 -5.03 2.67
C LEU A 86 4.74 -3.51 2.66
N LEU A 87 5.76 -2.78 3.11
CA LEU A 87 5.93 -1.34 2.88
C LEU A 87 7.11 -1.10 1.92
N LEU A 88 6.79 -0.88 0.65
CA LEU A 88 7.76 -0.72 -0.45
C LEU A 88 8.59 0.57 -0.32
N ALA A 89 8.10 1.58 0.39
CA ALA A 89 8.83 2.85 0.59
C ALA A 89 10.24 2.64 1.19
N LYS A 90 10.42 1.66 2.09
CA LYS A 90 11.74 1.31 2.64
C LYS A 90 12.64 0.63 1.62
N VAL A 91 12.07 -0.17 0.72
CA VAL A 91 12.81 -0.81 -0.39
C VAL A 91 13.26 0.27 -1.38
N VAL A 92 12.38 1.22 -1.72
CA VAL A 92 12.71 2.39 -2.55
C VAL A 92 13.84 3.22 -1.93
N GLN A 93 13.77 3.51 -0.63
CA GLN A 93 14.84 4.22 0.07
C GLN A 93 16.18 3.48 -0.02
N LYS A 94 16.19 2.16 0.20
CA LYS A 94 17.42 1.35 0.07
C LYS A 94 17.94 1.34 -1.37
N PHE A 95 17.06 1.20 -2.36
CA PHE A 95 17.42 1.23 -3.77
C PHE A 95 18.08 2.56 -4.16
N GLN A 96 17.45 3.70 -3.85
CA GLN A 96 18.02 5.00 -4.21
C GLN A 96 19.33 5.31 -3.48
N LYS A 97 19.52 4.82 -2.24
CA LYS A 97 20.81 4.93 -1.57
C LYS A 97 21.93 4.17 -2.30
N GLY A 98 21.62 2.98 -2.82
CA GLY A 98 22.58 2.17 -3.58
C GLY A 98 22.68 2.54 -5.07
N SER A 99 21.73 3.31 -5.59
CA SER A 99 21.62 3.66 -7.01
C SER A 99 20.97 5.05 -7.20
N PRO A 100 21.63 6.13 -6.76
CA PRO A 100 21.03 7.46 -6.68
C PRO A 100 20.60 8.05 -8.03
N ASP A 101 21.32 7.71 -9.10
CA ASP A 101 21.09 8.23 -10.45
C ASP A 101 20.09 7.39 -11.26
N LYS A 102 19.62 6.27 -10.71
CA LYS A 102 18.70 5.36 -11.40
C LYS A 102 17.25 5.77 -11.20
N LYS A 103 16.48 5.75 -12.30
CA LYS A 103 15.04 5.96 -12.29
C LYS A 103 14.32 4.65 -12.01
N LEU A 104 13.38 4.68 -11.07
CA LEU A 104 12.65 3.49 -10.62
C LEU A 104 11.15 3.68 -10.82
N ALA A 105 10.49 2.77 -11.54
CA ALA A 105 9.04 2.67 -11.50
C ALA A 105 8.60 1.81 -10.32
N VAL A 106 7.54 2.21 -9.62
CA VAL A 106 7.07 1.51 -8.43
C VAL A 106 5.54 1.44 -8.43
N THR A 107 4.99 0.26 -8.15
CA THR A 107 3.58 0.13 -7.81
C THR A 107 3.38 0.44 -6.33
N VAL A 108 2.52 1.39 -5.99
CA VAL A 108 2.36 1.87 -4.60
C VAL A 108 0.94 1.75 -4.09
N LYS A 109 0.77 1.23 -2.87
CA LYS A 109 -0.48 1.39 -2.10
C LYS A 109 -0.48 2.76 -1.44
N GLY A 110 -1.62 3.17 -0.87
CA GLY A 110 -1.75 4.43 -0.16
C GLY A 110 -0.67 4.62 0.93
N CYS A 111 -0.41 3.60 1.75
CA CYS A 111 0.62 3.67 2.80
C CYS A 111 2.05 3.77 2.26
N ASP A 112 2.35 3.18 1.10
CA ASP A 112 3.65 3.31 0.44
C ASP A 112 3.86 4.76 -0.02
N LEU A 113 2.85 5.35 -0.65
CA LEU A 113 2.90 6.71 -1.15
C LEU A 113 3.02 7.74 -0.01
N MET A 114 2.20 7.62 1.04
CA MET A 114 2.32 8.49 2.22
C MET A 114 3.74 8.41 2.83
N ALA A 115 4.28 7.20 2.95
CA ALA A 115 5.65 6.99 3.44
C ALA A 115 6.71 7.62 2.53
N LEU A 116 6.56 7.53 1.21
CA LEU A 116 7.48 8.16 0.25
C LEU A 116 7.49 9.68 0.36
N HIS A 117 6.32 10.33 0.52
CA HIS A 117 6.26 11.78 0.73
C HIS A 117 6.94 12.20 2.04
N GLU A 118 6.68 11.48 3.14
CA GLU A 118 7.34 11.76 4.42
C GLU A 118 8.84 11.50 4.40
N LEU A 119 9.29 10.50 3.65
CA LEU A 119 10.72 10.27 3.37
C LEU A 119 11.32 11.37 2.51
N ALA A 120 10.60 11.90 1.52
CA ALA A 120 11.07 12.95 0.64
C ALA A 120 11.31 14.26 1.39
N LYS A 121 10.39 14.66 2.29
CA LYS A 121 10.56 15.79 3.22
C LYS A 121 11.83 15.68 4.06
N ARG A 122 12.25 14.45 4.34
CA ARG A 122 13.44 14.07 5.11
C ARG A 122 14.68 13.86 4.25
N LYS A 123 14.62 14.14 2.94
CA LYS A 123 15.67 13.87 1.95
C LYS A 123 16.09 12.39 1.90
N GLY A 124 15.21 11.49 2.34
CA GLY A 124 15.43 10.05 2.35
C GLY A 124 15.14 9.38 1.00
N VAL A 125 14.34 10.02 0.15
CA VAL A 125 14.08 9.64 -1.24
C VAL A 125 13.96 10.89 -2.11
N ASN A 126 14.29 10.77 -3.39
CA ASN A 126 14.02 11.75 -4.42
C ASN A 126 12.84 11.28 -5.28
N LEU A 127 11.69 11.96 -5.16
CA LEU A 127 10.48 11.64 -5.91
C LEU A 127 10.62 11.89 -7.42
N SER A 128 11.51 12.79 -7.86
CA SER A 128 11.67 13.06 -9.30
C SER A 128 12.24 11.87 -10.07
N ASN A 129 13.04 11.03 -9.39
CA ASN A 129 13.61 9.78 -9.91
C ASN A 129 12.62 8.59 -9.82
N LEU A 130 11.38 8.81 -9.40
CA LEU A 130 10.36 7.77 -9.31
C LEU A 130 9.27 7.96 -10.36
N LEU A 131 8.79 6.85 -10.93
CA LEU A 131 7.54 6.77 -11.67
C LEU A 131 6.55 5.95 -10.85
N LEU A 132 5.52 6.59 -10.31
CA LEU A 132 4.63 5.98 -9.32
C LEU A 132 3.29 5.60 -9.96
N ILE A 133 2.96 4.31 -9.96
CA ILE A 133 1.63 3.83 -10.33
C ILE A 133 0.93 3.37 -9.06
N GLY A 134 -0.01 4.18 -8.60
CA GLY A 134 -0.77 3.91 -7.40
C GLY A 134 -1.91 2.92 -7.64
N VAL A 135 -2.18 2.03 -6.69
CA VAL A 135 -3.30 1.08 -6.75
C VAL A 135 -4.31 1.32 -5.62
N ASN A 136 -5.62 1.29 -5.94
CA ASN A 136 -6.65 1.43 -4.91
C ASN A 136 -6.59 0.27 -3.92
N CYS A 137 -6.70 0.56 -2.62
CA CYS A 137 -6.46 -0.44 -1.58
C CYS A 137 -7.55 -0.40 -0.51
N GLY A 138 -8.21 -1.55 -0.31
CA GLY A 138 -9.18 -1.74 0.77
C GLY A 138 -8.56 -2.13 2.13
N GLY A 139 -7.32 -2.63 2.09
CA GLY A 139 -6.55 -3.15 3.21
C GLY A 139 -5.80 -4.41 2.81
N THR A 140 -4.91 -4.88 3.69
CA THR A 140 -4.18 -6.16 3.53
C THR A 140 -4.50 -7.08 4.69
N VAL A 141 -4.32 -8.38 4.50
CA VAL A 141 -4.48 -9.43 5.52
C VAL A 141 -3.10 -9.97 5.88
N SER A 142 -2.86 -10.31 7.14
CA SER A 142 -1.59 -10.94 7.52
C SER A 142 -1.52 -12.38 6.97
N PRO A 143 -0.39 -12.84 6.39
CA PRO A 143 -0.27 -14.20 5.85
C PRO A 143 -0.70 -15.28 6.84
N VAL A 144 -0.21 -15.20 8.09
CA VAL A 144 -0.54 -16.18 9.15
C VAL A 144 -2.02 -16.13 9.50
N LYS A 145 -2.60 -14.92 9.60
CA LYS A 145 -4.03 -14.75 9.85
C LYS A 145 -4.89 -15.22 8.69
N ALA A 146 -4.47 -15.01 7.44
CA ALA A 146 -5.17 -15.48 6.26
C ALA A 146 -5.22 -17.01 6.24
N ARG A 147 -4.09 -17.67 6.49
CA ARG A 147 -4.02 -19.14 6.54
C ARG A 147 -4.90 -19.72 7.66
N SER A 148 -4.87 -19.11 8.84
CA SER A 148 -5.72 -19.51 9.98
C SER A 148 -7.20 -19.30 9.67
N MET A 149 -7.54 -18.12 9.13
CA MET A 149 -8.90 -17.78 8.68
C MET A 149 -9.43 -18.77 7.64
N ILE A 150 -8.63 -19.13 6.64
CA ILE A 150 -9.03 -20.06 5.59
C ILE A 150 -9.27 -21.47 6.16
N LYS A 151 -8.41 -21.92 7.06
CA LYS A 151 -8.62 -23.21 7.73
C LYS A 151 -9.87 -23.21 8.62
N GLU A 152 -10.02 -22.20 9.48
CA GLU A 152 -11.02 -22.24 10.56
C GLU A 152 -12.40 -21.73 10.13
N VAL A 153 -12.46 -20.75 9.22
CA VAL A 153 -13.71 -20.10 8.81
C VAL A 153 -14.15 -20.59 7.44
N TYR A 154 -13.20 -20.80 6.51
CA TYR A 154 -13.54 -21.31 5.19
C TYR A 154 -13.62 -22.84 5.16
N ASP A 155 -13.07 -23.54 6.14
CA ASP A 155 -12.97 -25.01 6.17
C ASP A 155 -12.26 -25.56 4.93
N VAL A 156 -11.16 -24.91 4.56
CA VAL A 156 -10.33 -25.24 3.38
C VAL A 156 -8.87 -25.33 3.81
N ASP A 157 -8.12 -26.29 3.29
CA ASP A 157 -6.67 -26.31 3.47
C ASP A 157 -6.05 -25.11 2.74
N PRO A 158 -5.39 -24.16 3.45
CA PRO A 158 -4.77 -23.00 2.81
C PRO A 158 -3.73 -23.34 1.74
N ASN A 159 -3.15 -24.55 1.76
CA ASN A 159 -2.21 -24.97 0.72
C ASN A 159 -2.88 -25.26 -0.63
N LEU A 160 -4.19 -25.47 -0.66
CA LEU A 160 -4.96 -25.74 -1.88
C LEU A 160 -5.49 -24.46 -2.55
N VAL A 161 -5.32 -23.30 -1.90
CA VAL A 161 -5.80 -22.02 -2.43
C VAL A 161 -4.80 -21.46 -3.43
N HIS A 162 -5.24 -21.28 -4.68
CA HIS A 162 -4.38 -20.80 -5.77
C HIS A 162 -4.66 -19.36 -6.20
N LYS A 163 -5.80 -18.78 -5.78
CA LYS A 163 -6.16 -17.38 -6.01
C LYS A 163 -6.99 -16.83 -4.85
N GLU A 164 -6.83 -15.54 -4.59
CA GLU A 164 -7.65 -14.78 -3.65
C GLU A 164 -8.05 -13.45 -4.29
N GLU A 165 -9.25 -12.97 -3.96
CA GLU A 165 -9.81 -11.74 -4.50
C GLU A 165 -10.66 -11.03 -3.45
N ILE A 166 -10.62 -9.70 -3.46
CA ILE A 166 -11.53 -8.87 -2.67
C ILE A 166 -12.47 -8.16 -3.63
N ASP A 167 -13.69 -8.69 -3.76
CA ASP A 167 -14.76 -8.07 -4.55
C ASP A 167 -16.03 -7.91 -3.70
N LYS A 168 -16.76 -6.81 -3.94
CA LYS A 168 -18.06 -6.48 -3.31
C LYS A 168 -18.09 -6.66 -1.78
N GLY A 169 -16.98 -6.40 -1.10
CA GLY A 169 -16.88 -6.50 0.36
C GLY A 169 -16.71 -7.93 0.89
N GLN A 170 -16.48 -8.91 0.02
CA GLN A 170 -16.16 -10.28 0.38
C GLN A 170 -14.67 -10.55 0.17
N PHE A 171 -14.10 -11.39 1.04
CA PHE A 171 -12.81 -12.03 0.79
C PHE A 171 -13.10 -13.39 0.15
N ILE A 172 -12.69 -13.56 -1.10
CA ILE A 172 -13.00 -14.70 -1.95
C ILE A 172 -11.72 -15.52 -2.13
N ILE A 173 -11.81 -16.83 -1.95
CA ILE A 173 -10.75 -17.78 -2.24
C ILE A 173 -11.18 -18.72 -3.36
N GLU A 174 -10.24 -19.10 -4.22
CA GLU A 174 -10.41 -20.14 -5.24
C GLU A 174 -9.42 -21.28 -5.00
N TYR A 175 -9.92 -22.52 -5.08
CA TYR A 175 -9.17 -23.75 -4.81
C TYR A 175 -9.69 -24.91 -5.68
N GLU A 176 -8.95 -26.03 -5.70
CA GLU A 176 -9.35 -27.27 -6.39
C GLU A 176 -10.62 -27.88 -5.74
N GLY A 177 -11.78 -27.34 -6.09
CA GLY A 177 -13.07 -27.66 -5.46
C GLY A 177 -14.12 -26.56 -5.61
N GLY A 178 -13.70 -25.33 -5.94
CA GLY A 178 -14.59 -24.23 -6.25
C GLY A 178 -14.08 -22.89 -5.74
N HIS A 179 -15.01 -21.98 -5.46
CA HIS A 179 -14.72 -20.71 -4.83
C HIS A 179 -15.62 -20.51 -3.61
N LYS A 180 -15.13 -19.79 -2.59
CA LYS A 180 -15.91 -19.43 -1.40
C LYS A 180 -15.62 -17.99 -1.03
N GLY A 181 -16.68 -17.21 -0.79
CA GLY A 181 -16.61 -15.81 -0.37
C GLY A 181 -17.27 -15.61 0.99
N ILE A 182 -16.62 -14.88 1.89
CA ILE A 182 -17.18 -14.48 3.19
C ILE A 182 -17.05 -12.97 3.32
N SER A 183 -18.04 -12.34 3.96
CA SER A 183 -18.03 -10.90 4.19
C SER A 183 -16.81 -10.47 5.01
N ILE A 184 -16.12 -9.41 4.58
CA ILE A 184 -15.00 -8.83 5.33
C ILE A 184 -15.45 -8.36 6.72
N ASP A 185 -16.65 -7.81 6.85
CA ASP A 185 -17.15 -7.34 8.14
C ASP A 185 -17.35 -8.52 9.12
N GLU A 186 -17.89 -9.65 8.63
CA GLU A 186 -18.04 -10.87 9.44
C GLU A 186 -16.67 -11.43 9.87
N LEU A 187 -15.71 -11.46 8.95
CA LEU A 187 -14.34 -11.87 9.26
C LEU A 187 -13.72 -10.95 10.30
N GLU A 188 -13.89 -9.64 10.19
CA GLU A 188 -13.32 -8.66 11.11
C GLU A 188 -13.92 -8.73 12.52
N ASP A 189 -15.23 -8.96 12.62
CA ASP A 189 -15.94 -9.17 13.88
C ASP A 189 -15.53 -10.49 14.55
N GLY A 190 -15.21 -11.51 13.74
CA GLY A 190 -14.60 -12.77 14.19
C GLY A 190 -13.11 -12.70 14.54
N GLY A 191 -12.48 -11.52 14.48
CA GLY A 191 -11.04 -11.34 14.78
C GLY A 191 -10.08 -11.61 13.60
N TYR A 192 -10.62 -11.96 12.43
CA TYR A 192 -9.90 -12.20 11.18
C TYR A 192 -9.95 -10.96 10.26
N GLY A 193 -9.70 -11.15 8.95
CA GLY A 193 -9.79 -10.10 7.95
C GLY A 193 -8.61 -9.13 7.97
N ARG A 194 -8.86 -7.85 7.66
CA ARG A 194 -7.78 -6.88 7.40
C ARG A 194 -6.97 -6.60 8.65
N ARG A 195 -5.69 -6.28 8.44
CA ARG A 195 -4.77 -5.75 9.48
C ARG A 195 -5.37 -4.58 10.22
N SER A 196 -5.13 -4.50 11.53
CA SER A 196 -5.77 -3.51 12.41
C SER A 196 -5.58 -2.08 11.89
N ASN A 197 -4.37 -1.73 11.44
CA ASN A 197 -4.05 -0.40 10.93
C ASN A 197 -4.77 -0.11 9.60
N CYS A 198 -4.93 -1.11 8.74
CA CYS A 198 -5.64 -0.96 7.47
C CYS A 198 -7.13 -0.62 7.69
N ARG A 199 -7.74 -1.16 8.75
CA ARG A 199 -9.13 -0.84 9.13
C ARG A 199 -9.32 0.65 9.44
N ARG A 200 -8.28 1.34 9.92
CA ARG A 200 -8.31 2.79 10.25
C ARG A 200 -7.83 3.70 9.11
N CYS A 201 -7.34 3.17 7.99
CA CYS A 201 -6.85 3.98 6.88
C CYS A 201 -8.00 4.72 6.18
N LEU A 202 -7.88 6.01 5.89
CA LEU A 202 -8.83 6.77 5.06
C LEU A 202 -8.28 7.04 3.65
N TYR A 203 -7.00 6.78 3.40
CA TYR A 203 -6.38 7.01 2.12
C TYR A 203 -6.47 5.79 1.20
N LYS A 204 -7.47 5.77 0.31
CA LYS A 204 -7.87 4.59 -0.47
C LYS A 204 -7.42 4.61 -1.93
N VAL A 205 -7.48 5.77 -2.58
CA VAL A 205 -7.05 5.97 -3.96
C VAL A 205 -5.82 6.89 -3.95
N PRO A 206 -4.63 6.37 -4.30
CA PRO A 206 -3.36 7.10 -4.20
C PRO A 206 -3.17 8.14 -5.34
N ARG A 207 -3.91 9.25 -5.30
CA ARG A 207 -3.91 10.30 -6.35
C ARG A 207 -2.66 11.18 -6.40
N GLN A 208 -1.78 11.07 -5.41
CA GLN A 208 -0.49 11.75 -5.35
C GLN A 208 0.61 10.96 -6.10
N ALA A 209 0.27 9.80 -6.69
CA ALA A 209 1.10 9.07 -7.65
C ALA A 209 0.98 9.71 -9.06
N ASP A 210 1.69 9.17 -10.05
CA ASP A 210 1.58 9.66 -11.44
C ASP A 210 0.30 9.15 -12.12
N LEU A 211 -0.11 7.92 -11.79
CA LEU A 211 -1.37 7.31 -12.19
C LEU A 211 -2.03 6.67 -10.95
N ALA A 212 -3.35 6.80 -10.80
CA ALA A 212 -4.11 6.07 -9.79
C ALA A 212 -5.01 5.02 -10.45
N CYS A 213 -4.72 3.76 -10.17
CA CYS A 213 -5.27 2.60 -10.86
C CYS A 213 -6.11 1.70 -9.94
N GLY A 214 -6.97 0.88 -10.53
CA GLY A 214 -7.55 -0.30 -9.89
C GLY A 214 -8.90 -0.70 -10.47
N ASN A 215 -9.62 -1.58 -9.77
CA ASN A 215 -10.87 -2.18 -10.27
C ASN A 215 -12.13 -1.35 -9.97
N TRP A 216 -12.09 -0.45 -8.98
CA TRP A 216 -13.28 0.29 -8.55
C TRP A 216 -13.81 1.20 -9.66
N GLY A 217 -15.07 1.00 -10.03
CA GLY A 217 -15.77 1.78 -11.05
C GLY A 217 -15.62 1.25 -12.47
N VAL A 218 -14.98 0.09 -12.68
CA VAL A 218 -15.02 -0.60 -13.98
C VAL A 218 -16.31 -1.41 -14.06
N ILE A 219 -17.16 -1.12 -15.02
CA ILE A 219 -18.50 -1.72 -15.16
C ILE A 219 -18.75 -2.23 -16.58
N GLY A 220 -19.89 -2.90 -16.78
CA GLY A 220 -20.33 -3.37 -18.08
C GLY A 220 -19.47 -4.50 -18.64
N ASP A 221 -19.26 -4.50 -19.95
CA ASP A 221 -18.46 -5.50 -20.69
C ASP A 221 -16.97 -5.48 -20.31
N LYS A 222 -16.51 -4.39 -19.68
CA LYS A 222 -15.14 -4.20 -19.21
C LYS A 222 -14.91 -4.63 -17.76
N ALA A 223 -15.95 -4.96 -16.99
CA ALA A 223 -15.79 -5.45 -15.62
C ALA A 223 -14.86 -6.67 -15.58
N GLY A 224 -13.84 -6.64 -14.71
CA GLY A 224 -12.79 -7.66 -14.63
C GLY A 224 -11.79 -7.68 -15.80
N LYS A 225 -12.05 -6.95 -16.89
CA LYS A 225 -11.23 -6.96 -18.13
C LYS A 225 -10.49 -5.64 -18.39
N ALA A 226 -10.78 -4.60 -17.61
CA ALA A 226 -10.10 -3.32 -17.67
C ALA A 226 -9.66 -2.87 -16.28
N THR A 227 -8.74 -1.91 -16.26
CA THR A 227 -8.30 -1.17 -15.08
C THR A 227 -8.84 0.24 -15.18
N PHE A 228 -9.47 0.75 -14.14
CA PHE A 228 -9.79 2.17 -14.01
C PHE A 228 -8.48 2.93 -13.79
N VAL A 229 -8.17 3.92 -14.63
CA VAL A 229 -6.96 4.75 -14.52
C VAL A 229 -7.35 6.22 -14.44
N GLU A 230 -6.96 6.88 -13.35
CA GLU A 230 -6.96 8.34 -13.23
C GLU A 230 -5.54 8.84 -13.53
N VAL A 231 -5.42 9.80 -14.45
CA VAL A 231 -4.14 10.42 -14.80
C VAL A 231 -3.87 11.57 -13.84
N CYS A 232 -2.85 11.44 -12.98
CA CYS A 232 -2.64 12.35 -11.86
C CYS A 232 -1.47 13.33 -12.07
N SER A 233 -0.57 13.06 -13.00
CA SER A 233 0.56 13.94 -13.34
C SER A 233 0.86 13.96 -14.84
N ASP A 234 1.65 14.95 -15.28
CA ASP A 234 2.17 15.00 -16.66
C ASP A 234 3.04 13.79 -17.00
N LYS A 235 3.77 13.25 -16.01
CA LYS A 235 4.58 12.04 -16.18
C LYS A 235 3.70 10.80 -16.41
N GLY A 236 2.57 10.72 -15.69
CA GLY A 236 1.57 9.68 -15.90
C GLY A 236 0.88 9.79 -17.25
N ALA A 237 0.54 11.02 -17.66
CA ALA A 237 -0.04 11.31 -18.97
C ALA A 237 0.89 10.88 -20.11
N ASP A 238 2.17 11.26 -20.02
CA ASP A 238 3.20 10.89 -21.00
C ASP A 238 3.36 9.37 -21.11
N LEU A 239 3.43 8.65 -19.98
CA LEU A 239 3.51 7.20 -19.96
C LEU A 239 2.30 6.55 -20.64
N LEU A 240 1.09 6.92 -20.23
CA LEU A 240 -0.13 6.32 -20.77
C LEU A 240 -0.27 6.61 -22.26
N GLN A 241 -0.02 7.85 -22.69
CA GLN A 241 -0.10 8.22 -24.09
C GLN A 241 0.89 7.45 -24.95
N LYS A 242 2.16 7.34 -24.51
CA LYS A 242 3.19 6.59 -25.23
C LYS A 242 2.89 5.10 -25.28
N ALA A 243 2.43 4.52 -24.17
CA ALA A 243 2.04 3.11 -24.12
C ALA A 243 0.86 2.79 -25.05
N VAL A 244 -0.11 3.70 -25.17
CA VAL A 244 -1.23 3.58 -26.12
C VAL A 244 -0.76 3.70 -27.56
N LYS A 245 0.07 4.71 -27.87
CA LYS A 245 0.65 4.88 -29.22
C LYS A 245 1.54 3.72 -29.64
N GLY A 246 2.29 3.17 -28.69
CA GLY A 246 3.13 1.99 -28.89
C GLY A 246 2.36 0.67 -28.90
N GLY A 247 1.04 0.69 -28.77
CA GLY A 247 0.19 -0.49 -28.86
C GLY A 247 0.28 -1.46 -27.68
N ALA A 248 0.96 -1.10 -26.59
CA ALA A 248 1.09 -1.95 -25.38
C ALA A 248 -0.15 -1.88 -24.47
N ILE A 249 -0.91 -0.78 -24.57
CA ILE A 249 -2.12 -0.52 -23.79
C ILE A 249 -3.22 -0.07 -24.74
N ALA A 250 -4.43 -0.60 -24.56
CA ALA A 250 -5.64 -0.08 -25.16
C ALA A 250 -6.45 0.68 -24.11
N THR A 251 -7.18 1.71 -24.55
CA THR A 251 -8.00 2.55 -23.68
C THR A 251 -9.38 2.83 -24.28
N ALA A 252 -10.34 3.08 -23.39
CA ALA A 252 -11.62 3.70 -23.67
C ALA A 252 -11.92 4.76 -22.59
N PRO A 253 -12.71 5.81 -22.89
CA PRO A 253 -13.18 6.73 -21.86
C PRO A 253 -13.86 5.99 -20.72
N ALA A 254 -13.65 6.42 -19.47
CA ALA A 254 -14.36 5.81 -18.33
C ALA A 254 -15.87 6.11 -18.43
N ASP A 255 -16.70 5.11 -18.12
CA ASP A 255 -18.15 5.31 -18.09
C ASP A 255 -18.51 6.33 -16.99
N PRO A 256 -19.35 7.35 -17.26
CA PRO A 256 -19.80 8.31 -16.25
C PRO A 256 -20.40 7.65 -14.99
N LYS A 257 -21.19 6.58 -15.15
CA LYS A 257 -21.71 5.79 -14.02
C LYS A 257 -20.58 5.06 -13.29
N GLY A 258 -19.57 4.61 -14.02
CA GLY A 258 -18.35 4.02 -13.45
C GLY A 258 -17.58 4.99 -12.56
N ILE A 259 -17.44 6.25 -13.00
CA ILE A 259 -16.83 7.34 -12.21
C ILE A 259 -17.62 7.56 -10.90
N GLU A 260 -18.95 7.61 -10.97
CA GLU A 260 -19.80 7.74 -9.78
C GLU A 260 -19.67 6.54 -8.83
N ILE A 261 -19.64 5.32 -9.37
CA ILE A 261 -19.46 4.09 -8.58
C ILE A 261 -18.11 4.11 -7.89
N ARG A 262 -17.04 4.49 -8.59
CA ARG A 262 -15.70 4.61 -7.99
C ARG A 262 -15.72 5.54 -6.79
N LYS A 263 -16.33 6.73 -6.92
CA LYS A 263 -16.49 7.69 -5.82
C LYS A 263 -17.32 7.12 -4.67
N LYS A 264 -18.40 6.39 -4.96
CA LYS A 264 -19.25 5.73 -3.94
C LYS A 264 -18.49 4.65 -3.18
N VAL A 265 -17.75 3.79 -3.87
CA VAL A 265 -16.93 2.72 -3.26
C VAL A 265 -15.83 3.32 -2.37
N GLU A 266 -15.09 4.31 -2.88
CA GLU A 266 -14.09 5.02 -2.08
C GLU A 266 -14.73 5.66 -0.83
N GLY A 267 -15.85 6.36 -0.98
CA GLY A 267 -16.59 6.97 0.12
C GLY A 267 -17.08 5.96 1.17
N ALA A 268 -17.53 4.78 0.75
CA ALA A 268 -17.91 3.69 1.66
C ALA A 268 -16.69 3.19 2.45
N MET A 269 -15.55 3.00 1.79
CA MET A 269 -14.30 2.56 2.43
C MET A 269 -13.74 3.60 3.40
N VAL A 270 -13.90 4.90 3.12
CA VAL A 270 -13.55 6.00 4.04
C VAL A 270 -14.48 5.97 5.26
N LYS A 271 -15.79 5.85 5.08
CA LYS A 271 -16.75 5.75 6.19
C LYS A 271 -16.46 4.55 7.09
N LEU A 272 -16.11 3.41 6.51
CA LEU A 272 -15.68 2.24 7.28
C LEU A 272 -14.42 2.53 8.09
N GLY A 273 -13.44 3.24 7.50
CA GLY A 273 -12.25 3.69 8.20
C GLY A 273 -12.55 4.63 9.37
N GLN A 274 -13.49 5.56 9.20
CA GLN A 274 -13.95 6.46 10.26
C GLN A 274 -14.68 5.71 11.38
N LYS A 275 -15.51 4.70 11.05
CA LYS A 275 -16.16 3.81 12.03
C LYS A 275 -15.11 3.14 12.93
N TRP A 276 -14.07 2.57 12.32
CA TRP A 276 -12.98 1.92 13.06
C TRP A 276 -12.13 2.90 13.88
N ARG A 277 -11.80 4.08 13.35
CA ARG A 277 -11.14 5.13 14.16
C ARG A 277 -11.96 5.52 15.37
N LYS A 278 -13.27 5.76 15.19
CA LYS A 278 -14.17 6.09 16.30
C LYS A 278 -14.18 4.96 17.33
N LYS A 279 -14.34 3.70 16.92
CA LYS A 279 -14.32 2.54 17.83
C LYS A 279 -13.00 2.45 18.60
N ASP A 280 -11.88 2.39 17.89
CA ASP A 280 -10.57 2.13 18.46
C ASP A 280 -10.09 3.28 19.35
N PHE A 281 -10.21 4.53 18.88
CA PHE A 281 -9.76 5.70 19.63
C PHE A 281 -10.66 6.01 20.83
N THR A 282 -11.98 5.77 20.74
CA THR A 282 -12.86 5.90 21.91
C THR A 282 -12.49 4.88 22.99
N SER A 283 -12.25 3.63 22.59
CA SER A 283 -11.81 2.58 23.52
C SER A 283 -10.46 2.92 24.17
N LEU A 284 -9.55 3.52 23.41
CA LEU A 284 -8.23 3.90 23.89
C LEU A 284 -8.27 5.14 24.80
N LYS A 285 -9.12 6.14 24.49
CA LYS A 285 -9.24 7.41 25.22
C LYS A 285 -9.44 7.23 26.73
N ALA A 286 -10.24 6.24 27.12
CA ALA A 286 -10.58 6.03 28.53
C ALA A 286 -9.36 5.72 29.41
N ASP A 287 -8.30 5.14 28.84
CA ASP A 287 -7.17 4.62 29.63
C ASP A 287 -5.86 4.52 28.83
N LEU A 288 -5.59 5.53 27.98
CA LEU A 288 -4.51 5.48 26.98
C LEU A 288 -3.14 5.14 27.60
N TRP A 289 -2.77 5.83 28.68
CA TRP A 289 -1.42 5.70 29.26
C TRP A 289 -1.21 4.40 30.00
N ASN A 290 -2.22 3.89 30.72
CA ASN A 290 -2.11 2.57 31.35
C ASN A 290 -2.09 1.46 30.30
N LYS A 291 -2.93 1.53 29.25
CA LYS A 291 -2.86 0.58 28.13
C LYS A 291 -1.50 0.59 27.42
N ILE A 292 -0.92 1.77 27.19
CA ILE A 292 0.44 1.87 26.66
C ILE A 292 1.43 1.22 27.63
N ALA A 293 1.37 1.54 28.92
CA ALA A 293 2.29 0.98 29.92
C ALA A 293 2.19 -0.55 30.03
N GLU A 294 0.97 -1.07 30.06
CA GLU A 294 0.66 -2.51 30.09
C GLU A 294 1.22 -3.22 28.86
N GLU A 295 0.84 -2.80 27.65
CA GLU A 295 1.28 -3.46 26.42
C GLU A 295 2.79 -3.33 26.21
N THR A 296 3.36 -2.17 26.54
CA THR A 296 4.80 -1.93 26.36
C THR A 296 5.68 -2.56 27.44
N SER A 297 5.11 -3.00 28.57
CA SER A 297 5.83 -3.78 29.59
C SER A 297 6.34 -5.13 29.05
N ARG A 298 5.72 -5.62 27.97
CA ARG A 298 6.13 -6.85 27.27
C ARG A 298 7.27 -6.62 26.28
N CYS A 299 7.70 -5.38 26.05
CA CYS A 299 8.67 -5.04 25.01
C CYS A 299 10.06 -5.61 25.31
N ILE A 300 10.64 -6.29 24.33
CA ILE A 300 11.97 -6.91 24.41
C ILE A 300 13.09 -6.06 23.78
N LYS A 301 12.81 -4.79 23.41
CA LYS A 301 13.73 -3.90 22.69
C LYS A 301 14.41 -4.58 21.47
N CYS A 302 13.67 -5.29 20.62
CA CYS A 302 14.22 -5.87 19.38
C CYS A 302 14.41 -4.86 18.23
N TYR A 303 14.03 -3.59 18.43
CA TYR A 303 14.16 -2.47 17.46
C TYR A 303 13.44 -2.62 16.11
N SER A 304 12.77 -3.74 15.84
CA SER A 304 11.99 -3.97 14.60
C SER A 304 11.02 -2.81 14.28
N CYS A 305 10.35 -2.26 15.29
CA CYS A 305 9.41 -1.16 15.14
C CYS A 305 10.03 0.20 14.76
N ILE A 306 11.35 0.34 14.94
CA ILE A 306 12.16 1.51 14.59
C ILE A 306 12.76 1.29 13.19
N GLU A 307 13.40 0.16 12.96
CA GLU A 307 14.09 -0.17 11.70
C GLU A 307 13.13 -0.17 10.50
N ASN A 308 11.92 -0.68 10.70
CA ASN A 308 10.90 -0.80 9.66
C ASN A 308 9.97 0.42 9.58
N CYS A 309 10.16 1.43 10.44
CA CYS A 309 9.40 2.67 10.34
C CYS A 309 9.98 3.55 9.20
N PRO A 310 9.15 4.04 8.25
CA PRO A 310 9.63 4.92 7.19
C PRO A 310 9.99 6.32 7.70
N VAL A 311 9.37 6.77 8.79
CA VAL A 311 9.55 8.13 9.31
C VAL A 311 10.50 8.20 10.51
N CYS A 312 10.97 7.04 10.98
CA CYS A 312 12.02 6.96 12.00
C CYS A 312 13.39 6.87 11.33
N MET A 313 14.18 7.95 11.40
CA MET A 313 15.55 7.98 10.89
C MET A 313 16.52 8.11 12.07
N PRO A 314 17.05 7.00 12.62
CA PRO A 314 18.08 7.09 13.65
C PRO A 314 19.32 7.78 13.07
N VAL A 315 19.84 8.77 13.82
CA VAL A 315 20.96 9.62 13.38
C VAL A 315 22.31 8.88 13.42
N SER A 316 22.36 7.70 14.04
CA SER A 316 23.57 6.88 14.15
C SER A 316 23.47 5.63 13.27
N ASN A 317 24.45 5.48 12.37
CA ASN A 317 24.74 4.22 11.66
C ASN A 317 25.13 3.07 12.61
N ASN A 318 25.27 3.33 13.92
CA ASN A 318 25.66 2.36 14.93
C ASN A 318 24.59 2.13 16.02
N GLY A 319 23.31 2.31 15.70
CA GLY A 319 22.27 2.09 16.70
C GLY A 319 22.44 2.98 17.93
N VAL A 320 21.95 2.52 19.06
CA VAL A 320 21.77 3.28 20.30
C VAL A 320 23.11 3.51 21.05
N GLU A 321 24.19 3.88 20.35
CA GLU A 321 25.55 4.03 20.90
C GLU A 321 25.77 5.32 21.70
N THR A 322 24.83 6.27 21.70
CA THR A 322 24.88 7.40 22.62
C THR A 322 24.36 6.98 23.99
N LYS A 323 25.15 7.22 25.05
CA LYS A 323 24.73 7.05 26.45
C LYS A 323 23.49 7.90 26.71
N SER A 324 22.30 7.31 26.61
CA SER A 324 21.05 8.00 26.93
C SER A 324 20.92 8.10 28.45
N LEU A 325 20.60 9.30 28.95
CA LEU A 325 20.36 9.52 30.37
C LEU A 325 19.08 8.84 30.88
N MET A 326 18.10 8.61 29.98
CA MET A 326 16.74 8.19 30.34
C MET A 326 16.37 6.79 29.82
N VAL A 327 17.23 6.21 28.96
CA VAL A 327 17.03 4.89 28.37
C VAL A 327 18.29 4.06 28.56
N GLU A 328 18.27 3.21 29.58
CA GLU A 328 19.37 2.31 29.87
C GLU A 328 19.55 1.24 28.77
N GLN A 329 20.80 1.05 28.33
CA GLN A 329 21.17 0.01 27.37
C GLN A 329 21.03 -1.37 28.04
N GLY A 330 20.51 -2.37 27.33
CA GLY A 330 20.35 -3.73 27.85
C GLY A 330 19.19 -3.97 28.83
N ALA A 331 18.72 -2.95 29.58
CA ALA A 331 17.66 -3.13 30.60
C ALA A 331 16.28 -3.54 30.04
N LEU A 332 15.69 -4.62 30.54
CA LEU A 332 14.36 -5.10 30.15
C LEU A 332 13.45 -5.29 31.40
N PRO A 333 12.15 -4.95 31.32
CA PRO A 333 11.50 -4.24 30.21
C PRO A 333 12.06 -2.82 30.06
N PRO A 334 11.96 -2.20 28.87
CA PRO A 334 12.50 -0.87 28.67
C PRO A 334 11.82 0.17 29.57
N SER A 335 12.59 1.16 30.02
CA SER A 335 12.04 2.41 30.56
C SER A 335 10.95 2.96 29.63
N PRO A 336 9.81 3.46 30.16
CA PRO A 336 8.75 4.07 29.35
C PRO A 336 9.24 5.16 28.38
N MET A 337 10.37 5.81 28.72
CA MET A 337 11.04 6.80 27.88
C MET A 337 11.48 6.26 26.52
N PHE A 338 11.76 4.97 26.39
CA PHE A 338 12.06 4.33 25.10
C PHE A 338 10.90 4.49 24.12
N HIS A 339 9.68 4.16 24.55
CA HIS A 339 8.47 4.27 23.73
C HIS A 339 8.03 5.72 23.56
N MET A 340 8.08 6.52 24.65
CA MET A 340 7.71 7.94 24.61
C MET A 340 8.55 8.71 23.58
N ARG A 341 9.88 8.53 23.58
CA ARG A 341 10.76 9.16 22.59
C ARG A 341 10.34 8.83 21.16
N ARG A 342 9.99 7.56 20.91
CA ARG A 342 9.53 7.12 19.59
C ARG A 342 8.20 7.76 19.23
N PHE A 343 7.20 7.71 20.12
CA PHE A 343 5.89 8.31 19.86
C PHE A 343 5.99 9.81 19.58
N ALA A 344 6.77 10.54 20.38
CA ALA A 344 7.02 11.96 20.16
C ALA A 344 7.78 12.23 18.85
N HIS A 345 8.72 11.36 18.46
CA HIS A 345 9.48 11.55 17.21
C HIS A 345 8.62 11.43 15.95
N ILE A 346 7.60 10.58 15.96
CA ILE A 346 6.75 10.30 14.78
C ILE A 346 5.33 10.86 14.92
N SER A 347 5.03 11.57 16.01
CA SER A 347 3.69 12.07 16.33
C SER A 347 3.15 13.00 15.26
N ASP A 348 4.01 13.60 14.44
CA ASP A 348 3.64 14.53 13.38
C ASP A 348 3.75 13.95 11.96
N SER A 349 4.04 12.65 11.82
CA SER A 349 4.42 12.07 10.52
C SER A 349 4.10 10.58 10.41
N CYS A 350 3.53 9.96 11.43
CA CYS A 350 3.06 8.58 11.36
C CYS A 350 2.04 8.39 10.23
N VAL A 351 2.35 7.51 9.27
CA VAL A 351 1.48 7.20 8.12
C VAL A 351 0.53 6.01 8.36
N ASN A 352 0.45 5.51 9.60
CA ASN A 352 -0.39 4.36 9.98
C ASN A 352 -0.15 3.10 9.11
N CYS A 353 1.08 2.87 8.62
CA CYS A 353 1.40 1.74 7.73
C CYS A 353 1.38 0.37 8.42
N GLY A 354 1.40 0.32 9.75
CA GLY A 354 1.28 -0.93 10.52
C GLY A 354 2.55 -1.76 10.67
N GLN A 355 3.66 -1.42 10.00
CA GLN A 355 4.90 -2.22 10.04
C GLN A 355 5.43 -2.43 11.47
N CYS A 356 5.29 -1.42 12.33
CA CYS A 356 5.72 -1.50 13.71
C CYS A 356 4.92 -2.46 14.59
N GLU A 357 3.65 -2.71 14.25
CA GLU A 357 2.76 -3.63 14.95
C GLU A 357 2.91 -5.04 14.39
N GLU A 358 2.87 -5.18 13.06
CA GLU A 358 2.98 -6.47 12.36
C GLU A 358 4.31 -7.19 12.64
N LEU A 359 5.41 -6.44 12.75
CA LEU A 359 6.74 -7.00 12.97
C LEU A 359 7.14 -6.98 14.46
N CYS A 360 6.20 -6.68 15.35
CA CYS A 360 6.46 -6.73 16.79
C CYS A 360 6.42 -8.18 17.26
N ALA A 361 7.55 -8.70 17.76
CA ALA A 361 7.63 -10.05 18.29
C ALA A 361 6.71 -10.32 19.51
N MET A 362 6.11 -9.27 20.07
CA MET A 362 5.26 -9.32 21.26
C MET A 362 3.83 -8.85 20.97
N ASP A 363 3.46 -8.68 19.69
CA ASP A 363 2.12 -8.25 19.25
C ASP A 363 1.64 -6.93 19.90
N ILE A 364 2.56 -6.04 20.23
CA ILE A 364 2.23 -4.72 20.82
C ILE A 364 1.53 -3.88 19.74
N PRO A 365 0.36 -3.26 20.03
CA PRO A 365 -0.42 -2.49 19.06
C PRO A 365 0.17 -1.09 18.79
N LEU A 366 1.45 -1.04 18.41
CA LEU A 366 2.22 0.19 18.24
C LEU A 366 1.63 1.09 17.15
N ALA A 367 0.99 0.53 16.13
CA ALA A 367 0.38 1.32 15.06
C ALA A 367 -0.91 2.00 15.56
N LEU A 368 -1.71 1.31 16.40
CA LEU A 368 -2.86 1.93 17.07
C LEU A 368 -2.43 3.13 17.92
N PHE A 369 -1.45 2.95 18.81
CA PHE A 369 -0.97 4.04 19.69
C PHE A 369 -0.39 5.20 18.89
N SER A 370 0.50 4.91 17.94
CA SER A 370 1.15 5.95 17.13
C SER A 370 0.12 6.72 16.27
N HIS A 371 -0.90 6.05 15.77
CA HIS A 371 -1.93 6.68 14.94
C HIS A 371 -2.92 7.52 15.76
N ALA A 372 -3.29 7.06 16.97
CA ALA A 372 -4.10 7.86 17.89
C ALA A 372 -3.38 9.14 18.29
N ILE A 373 -2.11 9.04 18.71
CA ILE A 373 -1.28 10.20 19.07
C ILE A 373 -1.14 11.18 17.89
N ARG A 374 -0.90 10.66 16.68
CA ARG A 374 -0.85 11.49 15.47
C ARG A 374 -2.17 12.19 15.18
N SER A 375 -3.28 11.46 15.32
CA SER A 375 -4.62 12.02 15.08
C SER A 375 -4.95 13.15 16.07
N GLU A 376 -4.56 13.02 17.34
CA GLU A 376 -4.70 14.09 18.34
C GLU A 376 -3.77 15.27 18.04
N ALA A 377 -2.52 15.03 17.62
CA ALA A 377 -1.59 16.09 17.27
C ALA A 377 -2.10 16.95 16.10
N ASP A 378 -2.74 16.32 15.10
CA ASP A 378 -3.30 17.01 13.93
C ASP A 378 -4.46 17.97 14.24
N LEU A 379 -5.06 17.90 15.44
CA LEU A 379 -6.09 18.83 15.88
C LEU A 379 -5.54 20.20 16.28
N ALA A 380 -4.27 20.27 16.71
CA ALA A 380 -3.71 21.45 17.36
C ALA A 380 -2.36 21.92 16.78
N PHE A 381 -1.64 21.04 16.08
CA PHE A 381 -0.27 21.31 15.64
C PHE A 381 -0.09 21.05 14.14
N GLU A 382 0.67 21.94 13.50
CA GLU A 382 1.14 21.69 12.15
C GLU A 382 2.41 20.82 12.17
N PRO A 383 2.58 19.88 11.22
CA PRO A 383 3.78 19.05 11.17
C PRO A 383 5.05 19.86 10.95
N LYS A 384 6.13 19.49 11.63
CA LYS A 384 7.40 20.24 11.61
C LYS A 384 8.01 20.34 10.20
N LEU A 385 7.81 19.31 9.37
CA LEU A 385 8.32 19.24 8.01
C LEU A 385 7.27 19.68 6.96
N GLY A 386 6.25 20.42 7.39
CA GLY A 386 5.16 20.90 6.54
C GLY A 386 4.02 19.90 6.39
N LYS A 387 2.86 20.42 5.98
CA LYS A 387 1.63 19.64 5.81
C LYS A 387 1.82 18.49 4.81
N PRO A 388 1.24 17.31 5.05
CA PRO A 388 1.23 16.24 4.07
C PRO A 388 0.37 16.63 2.86
N ASP A 389 0.78 16.19 1.67
CA ASP A 389 -0.02 16.33 0.45
C ASP A 389 -1.16 15.31 0.39
N TYR A 390 -1.34 14.51 1.42
CA TYR A 390 -2.38 13.48 1.57
C TYR A 390 -3.19 13.75 2.84
N SER A 391 -4.42 13.22 2.86
CA SER A 391 -5.23 13.17 4.08
C SER A 391 -5.47 11.71 4.43
N ASN A 392 -5.06 11.32 5.62
CA ASN A 392 -5.34 9.99 6.17
C ASN A 392 -6.00 10.09 7.51
#